data_AF-A0A966J9Y4-F1
#
_entry.id   AF-A0A966J9Y4-F1
#
_cell.length_a   1.000
_cell.length_b   1.000
_cell.length_c   1.000
_cell.angle_alpha   90.00
_cell.angle_beta   90.00
_cell.angle_gamma   90.00
#
_symmetry.space_group_name_H-M   'P 1'
#
loop_
_entity.id
_entity.type
_entity.pdbx_description
1 polymer ?
#
loop_
_entity_poly.entity_id
_entity_poly.type
_entity_poly.pdbx_seq_one_letter_code
_entity_poly.pdbx_strand_id
1 'polypeptide(L)'
;MAMNGWQRVATAGGLALAAACGGEQAADGTAVGTLPDSVVTVPAVPTVTVAAVAPNSYAGTLPCADCAGIATTVALFSDTTYRLREAYQGKSAAPVVSMGRWTHDGRTLTLDGLGRTLRFAVKGEDTLSLLDQSGQPIAGSAPVTLVRADSMDALREAAPYTGTFTYEADAPSFRECGSGQTYHVLMSGAYKTVRRAYAAAKLPAGSGQQIEVTARFTARPATMEGPKERDVMEFVKYVGPAANPDCR
;
A
#
# COMPACT_ATOMS: atom_id res chain seq x y z
N MET A 1 -23.30 -13.31 54.12
CA MET A 1 -24.11 -12.69 55.21
C MET A 1 -23.26 -11.56 55.77
N ALA A 2 -23.68 -10.32 55.92
CA ALA A 2 -24.95 -9.66 55.69
C ALA A 2 -24.65 -8.15 55.82
N MET A 3 -25.35 -7.31 55.05
CA MET A 3 -25.97 -6.05 55.51
C MET A 3 -25.09 -4.90 56.02
N ASN A 4 -25.49 -3.63 56.01
CA ASN A 4 -26.40 -2.79 55.21
C ASN A 4 -26.29 -1.39 55.83
N GLY A 5 -26.53 -0.34 55.04
CA GLY A 5 -27.08 0.95 55.53
C GLY A 5 -26.09 1.95 56.13
N TRP A 6 -26.38 3.26 56.20
CA TRP A 6 -27.53 4.03 55.73
C TRP A 6 -27.26 5.53 55.98
N GLN A 7 -27.76 6.41 55.09
CA GLN A 7 -28.46 7.70 55.38
C GLN A 7 -27.66 8.91 55.96
N ARG A 8 -28.03 10.20 55.86
CA ARG A 8 -29.09 11.04 55.23
C ARG A 8 -28.70 12.52 55.52
N VAL A 9 -29.03 13.48 54.63
CA VAL A 9 -29.37 14.90 54.93
C VAL A 9 -30.20 15.39 53.73
N ALA A 10 -31.50 15.76 53.74
CA ALA A 10 -32.37 16.68 54.49
C ALA A 10 -32.57 18.07 53.83
N THR A 11 -33.82 18.31 53.39
CA THR A 11 -34.64 19.56 53.44
C THR A 11 -34.19 20.82 52.68
N ALA A 12 -35.04 21.73 52.16
CA ALA A 12 -36.49 21.88 52.00
C ALA A 12 -36.77 23.16 51.17
N GLY A 13 -37.99 23.33 50.66
CA GLY A 13 -38.60 24.67 50.49
C GLY A 13 -39.01 25.05 49.07
N GLY A 14 -40.30 24.96 48.77
CA GLY A 14 -40.92 25.58 47.59
C GLY A 14 -42.38 25.90 47.88
N LEU A 15 -42.79 27.16 47.68
CA LEU A 15 -44.18 27.60 47.70
C LEU A 15 -44.45 28.46 46.45
N ALA A 16 -45.59 28.19 45.82
CA ALA A 16 -46.05 28.71 44.54
C ALA A 16 -46.76 30.07 44.64
N LEU A 17 -46.92 30.77 43.51
CA LEU A 17 -48.09 31.63 43.21
C LEU A 17 -48.21 31.91 41.69
N ALA A 18 -49.44 31.89 41.20
CA ALA A 18 -49.86 32.06 39.81
C ALA A 18 -50.17 33.52 39.46
N ALA A 19 -50.13 33.88 38.18
CA ALA A 19 -50.85 35.02 37.62
C ALA A 19 -51.10 34.86 36.11
N ALA A 20 -52.35 35.09 35.70
CA ALA A 20 -52.81 35.22 34.33
C ALA A 20 -53.16 36.70 34.05
N CYS A 21 -53.02 37.16 32.81
CA CYS A 21 -53.90 38.14 32.12
C CYS A 21 -53.40 38.39 30.69
N GLY A 22 -54.33 38.51 29.74
CA GLY A 22 -54.08 38.74 28.32
C GLY A 22 -54.02 40.21 27.90
N GLY A 23 -53.84 40.45 26.59
CA GLY A 23 -54.03 41.75 25.95
C GLY A 23 -53.18 42.00 24.69
N GLU A 24 -53.80 41.81 23.53
CA GLU A 24 -53.69 42.41 22.18
C GLU A 24 -52.63 43.52 21.87
N GLN A 25 -51.97 43.46 20.70
CA GLN A 25 -51.82 44.60 19.75
C GLN A 25 -51.21 44.21 18.39
N ALA A 26 -51.54 45.02 17.37
CA ALA A 26 -51.57 44.73 15.94
C ALA A 26 -50.42 45.35 15.09
N ALA A 27 -50.28 44.82 13.85
CA ALA A 27 -49.69 45.37 12.61
C ALA A 27 -48.19 45.79 12.67
N ASP A 28 -47.34 45.77 11.63
CA ASP A 28 -47.44 45.86 10.18
C ASP A 28 -46.04 45.47 9.61
N GLY A 29 -45.91 45.09 8.33
CA GLY A 29 -44.59 45.11 7.67
C GLY A 29 -44.22 43.96 6.73
N THR A 30 -44.38 44.23 5.43
CA THR A 30 -43.42 43.94 4.35
C THR A 30 -43.16 42.48 3.95
N ALA A 31 -43.82 42.07 2.85
CA ALA A 31 -43.43 40.90 2.08
C ALA A 31 -42.06 41.11 1.41
N VAL A 32 -41.05 40.35 1.85
CA VAL A 32 -39.80 40.14 1.11
C VAL A 32 -39.91 38.81 0.38
N GLY A 33 -39.82 38.86 -0.95
CA GLY A 33 -39.87 37.68 -1.81
C GLY A 33 -38.76 36.69 -1.46
N THR A 34 -39.13 35.48 -1.10
CA THR A 34 -38.21 34.36 -0.90
C THR A 34 -37.75 33.84 -2.26
N LEU A 35 -36.47 34.04 -2.59
CA LEU A 35 -35.82 33.26 -3.65
C LEU A 35 -35.55 31.85 -3.09
N PRO A 36 -35.87 30.76 -3.82
CA PRO A 36 -35.50 29.43 -3.37
C PRO A 36 -33.98 29.25 -3.48
N ASP A 37 -33.33 29.01 -2.34
CA ASP A 37 -31.96 28.50 -2.28
C ASP A 37 -31.90 27.17 -3.03
N SER A 38 -31.41 27.23 -4.27
CA SER A 38 -31.11 26.04 -5.05
C SER A 38 -29.83 25.44 -4.51
N VAL A 39 -29.96 24.56 -3.52
CA VAL A 39 -28.86 23.75 -3.01
C VAL A 39 -28.45 22.78 -4.13
N VAL A 40 -27.39 23.13 -4.86
CA VAL A 40 -26.72 22.22 -5.79
C VAL A 40 -26.10 21.12 -4.94
N THR A 41 -26.75 19.96 -4.89
CA THR A 41 -26.15 18.75 -4.32
C THR A 41 -24.96 18.37 -5.20
N VAL A 42 -23.74 18.67 -4.75
CA VAL A 42 -22.53 18.15 -5.38
C VAL A 42 -22.53 16.64 -5.14
N PRO A 43 -22.55 15.78 -6.17
CA PRO A 43 -22.50 14.35 -5.97
C PRO A 43 -21.20 14.00 -5.24
N ALA A 44 -21.31 13.19 -4.18
CA ALA A 44 -20.16 12.66 -3.48
C ALA A 44 -19.31 11.86 -4.47
N VAL A 45 -18.04 12.24 -4.63
CA VAL A 45 -17.08 11.46 -5.41
C VAL A 45 -16.93 10.11 -4.72
N PRO A 46 -17.15 8.97 -5.40
CA PRO A 46 -17.00 7.67 -4.78
C PRO A 46 -15.55 7.50 -4.32
N THR A 47 -15.35 7.34 -3.01
CA THR A 47 -14.05 7.00 -2.43
C THR A 47 -13.74 5.55 -2.77
N VAL A 48 -12.71 5.32 -3.57
CA VAL A 48 -12.28 3.95 -3.89
C VAL A 48 -11.64 3.35 -2.64
N THR A 49 -11.97 2.11 -2.28
CA THR A 49 -11.41 1.46 -1.09
C THR A 49 -10.09 0.75 -1.42
N VAL A 50 -9.26 0.51 -0.40
CA VAL A 50 -8.04 -0.33 -0.51
C VAL A 50 -8.37 -1.69 -1.13
N ALA A 51 -9.51 -2.27 -0.77
CA ALA A 51 -9.97 -3.58 -1.26
C ALA A 51 -10.31 -3.57 -2.76
N ALA A 52 -10.70 -2.42 -3.32
CA ALA A 52 -10.97 -2.30 -4.75
C ALA A 52 -9.68 -2.28 -5.59
N VAL A 53 -8.58 -1.76 -5.02
CA VAL A 53 -7.31 -1.63 -5.75
C VAL A 53 -6.32 -2.76 -5.48
N ALA A 54 -6.46 -3.50 -4.37
CA ALA A 54 -5.56 -4.60 -4.01
C ALA A 54 -6.33 -5.79 -3.38
N PRO A 55 -5.92 -7.05 -3.65
CA PRO A 55 -4.71 -7.44 -4.37
C PRO A 55 -4.93 -7.50 -5.89
N ASN A 56 -4.23 -6.67 -6.67
CA ASN A 56 -4.40 -6.60 -8.12
C ASN A 56 -3.13 -6.14 -8.83
N SER A 57 -3.05 -6.39 -10.12
CA SER A 57 -1.96 -5.90 -10.97
C SER A 57 -2.47 -4.98 -12.06
N TYR A 58 -1.63 -4.02 -12.47
CA TYR A 58 -1.93 -3.03 -13.51
C TYR A 58 -0.73 -2.90 -14.44
N ALA A 59 -1.00 -2.73 -15.73
CA ALA A 59 0.03 -2.59 -16.75
C ALA A 59 -0.29 -1.47 -17.74
N GLY A 60 0.75 -0.87 -18.31
CA GLY A 60 0.65 0.19 -19.30
C GLY A 60 2.02 0.70 -19.69
N THR A 61 2.05 1.79 -20.46
CA THR A 61 3.31 2.45 -20.86
C THR A 61 3.36 3.85 -20.29
N LEU A 62 4.31 4.11 -19.39
CA LEU A 62 4.54 5.44 -18.84
C LEU A 62 5.47 6.27 -19.75
N PRO A 63 5.33 7.62 -19.78
CA PRO A 63 6.22 8.50 -20.52
C PRO A 63 7.67 8.34 -20.10
N CYS A 64 8.56 8.53 -21.06
CA CYS A 64 10.00 8.47 -20.87
C CYS A 64 10.64 9.69 -21.52
N ALA A 65 11.59 10.33 -20.83
CA ALA A 65 12.22 11.55 -21.33
C ALA A 65 13.18 11.28 -22.51
N ASP A 66 13.87 10.14 -22.50
CA ASP A 66 14.95 9.80 -23.42
C ASP A 66 14.79 8.40 -24.05
N CYS A 67 13.58 7.84 -24.00
CA CYS A 67 13.24 6.55 -24.56
C CYS A 67 11.81 6.54 -25.11
N ALA A 68 11.43 5.47 -25.83
CA ALA A 68 10.12 5.42 -26.50
C ALA A 68 8.94 5.31 -25.50
N GLY A 69 9.23 4.86 -24.28
CA GLY A 69 8.25 4.63 -23.23
C GLY A 69 8.79 3.64 -22.21
N ILE A 70 8.16 3.58 -21.04
CA ILE A 70 8.48 2.62 -20.00
C ILE A 70 7.32 1.63 -19.92
N ALA A 71 7.52 0.40 -20.38
CA ALA A 71 6.53 -0.65 -20.18
C ALA A 71 6.53 -1.00 -18.69
N THR A 72 5.45 -0.62 -18.01
CA THR A 72 5.30 -0.68 -16.56
C THR A 72 4.26 -1.71 -16.19
N THR A 73 4.61 -2.57 -15.22
CA THR A 73 3.67 -3.48 -14.56
C THR A 73 3.81 -3.30 -13.06
N VAL A 74 2.73 -3.02 -12.36
CA VAL A 74 2.71 -2.89 -10.90
C VAL A 74 1.72 -3.89 -10.31
N ALA A 75 2.14 -4.56 -9.26
CA ALA A 75 1.28 -5.36 -8.41
C ALA A 75 1.12 -4.70 -7.06
N LEU A 76 -0.12 -4.48 -6.66
CA LEU A 76 -0.49 -3.99 -5.35
C LEU A 76 -0.96 -5.18 -4.52
N PHE A 77 -0.37 -5.32 -3.34
CA PHE A 77 -0.73 -6.37 -2.41
C PHE A 77 -1.51 -5.82 -1.21
N SER A 78 -2.35 -6.65 -0.58
CA SER A 78 -3.24 -6.26 0.52
C SER A 78 -2.53 -5.82 1.80
N ASP A 79 -1.25 -6.16 1.98
CA ASP A 79 -0.40 -5.73 3.10
C ASP A 79 0.28 -4.36 2.86
N THR A 80 -0.24 -3.58 1.91
CA THR A 80 0.27 -2.28 1.48
C THR A 80 1.69 -2.29 0.92
N THR A 81 2.16 -3.46 0.45
CA THR A 81 3.40 -3.57 -0.35
C THR A 81 3.07 -3.63 -1.84
N TYR A 82 4.05 -3.29 -2.67
CA TYR A 82 3.95 -3.45 -4.12
C TYR A 82 5.22 -4.08 -4.70
N ARG A 83 5.08 -4.62 -5.91
CA ARG A 83 6.18 -4.99 -6.79
C ARG A 83 5.99 -4.31 -8.14
N LEU A 84 6.99 -3.60 -8.61
CA LEU A 84 6.99 -2.81 -9.84
C LEU A 84 8.03 -3.37 -10.80
N ARG A 85 7.69 -3.53 -12.07
CA ARG A 85 8.61 -3.84 -13.16
C ARG A 85 8.54 -2.74 -14.20
N GLU A 86 9.71 -2.30 -14.65
CA GLU A 86 9.87 -1.23 -15.63
C GLU A 86 10.85 -1.69 -16.73
N ALA A 87 10.38 -1.77 -17.97
CA ALA A 87 11.21 -2.05 -19.14
C ALA A 87 11.28 -0.81 -20.03
N TYR A 88 12.48 -0.24 -20.14
CA TYR A 88 12.74 0.98 -20.92
C TYR A 88 12.83 0.64 -22.41
N GLN A 89 11.81 1.03 -23.17
CA GLN A 89 11.70 0.69 -24.58
C GLN A 89 12.73 1.43 -25.42
N GLY A 90 13.40 0.72 -26.31
CA GLY A 90 14.49 1.26 -27.14
C GLY A 90 15.84 1.35 -26.42
N LYS A 91 15.96 0.80 -25.20
CA LYS A 91 17.23 0.60 -24.50
C LYS A 91 17.55 -0.89 -24.42
N SER A 92 18.84 -1.25 -24.41
CA SER A 92 19.30 -2.64 -24.29
C SER A 92 19.41 -3.13 -22.84
N ALA A 93 19.02 -2.30 -21.87
CA ALA A 93 19.07 -2.65 -20.45
C ALA A 93 17.99 -3.69 -20.10
N ALA A 94 18.31 -4.56 -19.14
CA ALA A 94 17.32 -5.48 -18.58
C ALA A 94 16.21 -4.69 -17.85
N PRO A 95 14.99 -5.25 -17.76
CA PRO A 95 13.93 -4.66 -16.96
C PRO A 95 14.37 -4.47 -15.50
N VAL A 96 14.00 -3.35 -14.92
CA VAL A 96 14.22 -3.05 -13.51
C VAL A 96 13.02 -3.55 -12.72
N VAL A 97 13.28 -4.22 -11.60
CA VAL A 97 12.24 -4.61 -10.64
C VAL A 97 12.51 -3.92 -9.32
N SER A 98 11.45 -3.37 -8.71
CA SER A 98 11.51 -2.67 -7.44
C SER A 98 10.37 -3.10 -6.54
N MET A 99 10.58 -2.99 -5.24
CA MET A 99 9.60 -3.31 -4.21
C MET A 99 9.55 -2.17 -3.21
N GLY A 100 8.36 -1.93 -2.68
CA GLY A 100 8.14 -0.82 -1.77
C GLY A 100 6.79 -0.91 -1.09
N ARG A 101 6.39 0.20 -0.50
CA ARG A 101 5.07 0.35 0.12
C ARG A 101 4.23 1.34 -0.67
N TRP A 102 2.93 1.09 -0.68
CA TRP A 102 1.97 1.99 -1.28
C TRP A 102 0.98 2.49 -0.24
N THR A 103 0.44 3.68 -0.49
CA THR A 103 -0.61 4.30 0.33
C THR A 103 -1.77 4.72 -0.57
N HIS A 104 -2.96 4.82 0.03
CA HIS A 104 -4.14 5.33 -0.66
C HIS A 104 -4.92 6.23 0.30
N ASP A 105 -5.16 7.48 -0.09
CA ASP A 105 -5.90 8.48 0.71
C ASP A 105 -7.39 8.57 0.33
N GLY A 106 -7.89 7.63 -0.47
CA GLY A 106 -9.25 7.63 -1.00
C GLY A 106 -9.38 8.23 -2.41
N ARG A 107 -8.37 8.97 -2.87
CA ARG A 107 -8.31 9.59 -4.21
C ARG A 107 -7.03 9.23 -4.95
N THR A 108 -5.91 9.25 -4.24
CA THR A 108 -4.56 9.14 -4.78
C THR A 108 -3.88 7.91 -4.22
N LEU A 109 -3.43 7.05 -5.12
CA LEU A 109 -2.54 5.94 -4.81
C LEU A 109 -1.10 6.39 -5.00
N THR A 110 -0.26 6.19 -3.99
CA THR A 110 1.14 6.61 -4.00
C THR A 110 2.06 5.40 -3.84
N LEU A 111 3.08 5.28 -4.70
CA LEU A 111 4.15 4.29 -4.60
C LEU A 111 5.43 4.99 -4.14
N ASP A 112 6.00 4.52 -3.03
CA ASP A 112 7.26 5.03 -2.47
C ASP A 112 8.37 3.96 -2.48
N GLY A 113 9.63 4.36 -2.28
CA GLY A 113 10.76 3.42 -2.24
C GLY A 113 11.45 3.16 -3.58
N LEU A 114 11.13 3.92 -4.63
CA LEU A 114 11.77 3.82 -5.96
C LEU A 114 12.99 4.75 -6.14
N GLY A 115 13.39 5.46 -5.08
CA GLY A 115 14.20 6.68 -5.22
C GLY A 115 13.43 7.86 -5.85
N ARG A 116 12.15 7.65 -6.18
CA ARG A 116 11.16 8.62 -6.64
C ARG A 116 9.78 8.21 -6.13
N THR A 117 8.82 9.11 -6.23
CA THR A 117 7.41 8.84 -5.91
C THR A 117 6.58 8.80 -7.19
N LEU A 118 5.76 7.75 -7.35
CA LEU A 118 4.73 7.70 -8.38
C LEU A 118 3.37 7.90 -7.74
N ARG A 119 2.52 8.73 -8.35
CA ARG A 119 1.16 9.01 -7.89
C ARG A 119 0.16 8.68 -8.99
N PHE A 120 -0.95 8.07 -8.61
CA PHE A 120 -2.02 7.70 -9.51
C PHE A 120 -3.37 8.12 -8.94
N ALA A 121 -4.23 8.70 -9.77
CA ALA A 121 -5.65 8.77 -9.47
C ALA A 121 -6.29 7.42 -9.80
N VAL A 122 -7.07 6.91 -8.86
CA VAL A 122 -7.82 5.66 -9.08
C VAL A 122 -9.10 5.99 -9.87
N LYS A 123 -9.30 5.33 -11.01
CA LYS A 123 -10.42 5.53 -11.93
C LYS A 123 -11.23 4.24 -12.02
N GLY A 124 -12.32 4.18 -11.26
CA GLY A 124 -13.06 2.93 -11.07
C GLY A 124 -12.19 1.89 -10.35
N GLU A 125 -12.42 0.61 -10.62
CA GLU A 125 -11.64 -0.47 -10.00
C GLU A 125 -10.41 -0.85 -10.85
N ASP A 126 -10.45 -0.60 -12.16
CA ASP A 126 -9.53 -1.23 -13.12
C ASP A 126 -8.44 -0.32 -13.69
N THR A 127 -8.48 0.98 -13.39
CA THR A 127 -7.60 1.95 -14.05
C THR A 127 -6.90 2.86 -13.06
N LEU A 128 -5.58 2.98 -13.19
CA LEU A 128 -4.73 3.93 -12.49
C LEU A 128 -4.27 5.00 -13.48
N SER A 129 -4.62 6.26 -13.27
CA SER A 129 -4.19 7.39 -14.09
C SER A 129 -2.99 8.07 -13.45
N LEU A 130 -1.85 8.11 -14.14
CA LEU A 130 -0.64 8.78 -13.65
C LEU A 130 -0.93 10.27 -13.37
N LEU A 131 -0.42 10.74 -12.25
CA LEU A 131 -0.46 12.13 -11.82
C LEU A 131 0.95 12.73 -11.84
N ASP A 132 1.02 14.06 -11.82
CA ASP A 132 2.27 14.76 -11.61
C ASP A 132 2.76 14.65 -10.15
N GLN A 133 3.93 15.24 -9.86
CA GLN A 133 4.55 15.20 -8.54
C GLN A 133 3.71 15.88 -7.44
N SER A 134 2.84 16.82 -7.82
CA SER A 134 1.92 17.51 -6.91
C SER A 134 0.63 16.72 -6.66
N GLY A 135 0.42 15.62 -7.38
CA GLY A 135 -0.82 14.83 -7.33
C GLY A 135 -1.95 15.42 -8.19
N GLN A 136 -1.63 16.23 -9.20
CA GLN A 136 -2.60 16.76 -10.14
C GLN A 136 -2.57 15.99 -11.48
N PRO A 137 -3.65 16.03 -12.27
CA PRO A 137 -3.63 15.51 -13.63
C PRO A 137 -2.54 16.20 -14.45
N ILE A 138 -1.82 15.43 -15.28
CA ILE A 138 -0.77 15.97 -16.14
C ILE A 138 -1.40 16.87 -17.19
N ALA A 139 -1.08 18.17 -17.16
CA ALA A 139 -1.64 19.16 -18.08
C ALA A 139 -1.12 18.98 -19.51
N GLY A 140 -1.96 19.33 -20.50
CA GLY A 140 -1.56 19.45 -21.90
C GLY A 140 -1.26 18.12 -22.63
N SER A 141 -1.60 16.97 -22.04
CA SER A 141 -1.43 15.65 -22.66
C SER A 141 -2.63 14.74 -22.39
N ALA A 142 -2.75 13.67 -23.18
CA ALA A 142 -3.74 12.64 -22.90
C ALA A 142 -3.43 11.92 -21.58
N PRO A 143 -4.45 11.48 -20.80
CA PRO A 143 -4.22 10.73 -19.57
C PRO A 143 -3.37 9.48 -19.82
N VAL A 144 -2.26 9.37 -19.09
CA VAL A 144 -1.43 8.17 -19.07
C VAL A 144 -2.02 7.21 -18.05
N THR A 145 -2.33 5.98 -18.47
CA THR A 145 -3.02 5.01 -17.62
C THR A 145 -2.30 3.67 -17.53
N LEU A 146 -2.42 3.02 -16.38
CA LEU A 146 -2.19 1.59 -16.18
C LEU A 146 -3.54 0.92 -15.99
N VAL A 147 -3.80 -0.15 -16.75
CA VAL A 147 -5.08 -0.88 -16.73
C VAL A 147 -4.87 -2.22 -16.04
N ARG A 148 -5.90 -2.74 -15.37
CA ARG A 148 -5.87 -4.05 -14.71
C ARG A 148 -5.31 -5.10 -15.66
N ALA A 149 -4.35 -5.86 -15.14
CA ALA A 149 -3.74 -6.99 -15.82
C ALA A 149 -4.05 -8.28 -15.06
N ASP A 150 -4.37 -9.33 -15.81
CA ASP A 150 -4.76 -10.63 -15.24
C ASP A 150 -3.57 -11.47 -14.80
N SER A 151 -2.34 -11.08 -15.17
CA SER A 151 -1.13 -11.85 -14.90
C SER A 151 -0.04 -11.05 -14.21
N MET A 152 0.50 -11.67 -13.18
CA MET A 152 1.67 -11.26 -12.41
C MET A 152 2.98 -11.83 -12.98
N ASP A 153 2.93 -12.53 -14.12
CA ASP A 153 4.05 -13.37 -14.58
C ASP A 153 5.28 -12.54 -14.95
N ALA A 154 5.10 -11.36 -15.56
CA ALA A 154 6.21 -10.44 -15.82
C ALA A 154 6.96 -10.06 -14.54
N LEU A 155 6.24 -9.98 -13.41
CA LEU A 155 6.81 -9.67 -12.10
C LEU A 155 7.40 -10.90 -11.39
N ARG A 156 7.28 -12.10 -11.97
CA ARG A 156 7.90 -13.35 -11.50
C ARG A 156 9.18 -13.69 -12.25
N GLU A 157 9.58 -12.89 -13.24
CA GLU A 157 10.89 -13.00 -13.87
C GLU A 157 12.01 -12.84 -12.83
N ALA A 158 13.17 -13.47 -13.08
CA ALA A 158 14.29 -13.38 -12.17
C ALA A 158 14.90 -11.97 -12.20
N ALA A 159 15.04 -11.35 -11.03
CA ALA A 159 15.54 -9.99 -10.87
C ALA A 159 16.50 -9.89 -9.66
N PRO A 160 17.37 -8.87 -9.61
CA PRO A 160 18.20 -8.62 -8.44
C PRO A 160 17.36 -8.11 -7.26
N TYR A 161 17.66 -8.62 -6.07
CA TYR A 161 17.09 -8.19 -4.81
C TYR A 161 18.17 -8.07 -3.76
N THR A 162 18.03 -7.04 -2.92
CA THR A 162 18.87 -6.82 -1.74
C THR A 162 18.01 -6.97 -0.50
N GLY A 163 18.54 -7.64 0.51
CA GLY A 163 17.79 -7.93 1.72
C GLY A 163 18.58 -8.72 2.74
N THR A 164 17.92 -9.00 3.86
CA THR A 164 18.50 -9.74 4.97
C THR A 164 18.04 -11.19 4.92
N PHE A 165 18.99 -12.11 4.75
CA PHE A 165 18.76 -13.55 4.83
C PHE A 165 18.94 -14.04 6.27
N THR A 166 17.98 -14.82 6.75
CA THR A 166 18.00 -15.44 8.08
C THR A 166 17.67 -16.94 7.95
N TYR A 167 18.26 -17.75 8.81
CA TYR A 167 17.95 -19.17 8.92
C TYR A 167 17.74 -19.56 10.38
N GLU A 168 16.48 -19.76 10.76
CA GLU A 168 16.07 -20.10 12.13
C GLU A 168 15.04 -21.23 12.09
N ALA A 169 15.14 -22.18 13.03
CA ALA A 169 14.19 -23.30 13.17
C ALA A 169 13.91 -24.03 11.83
N ASP A 170 14.95 -24.25 11.02
CA ASP A 170 14.88 -24.87 9.69
C ASP A 170 13.99 -24.12 8.66
N ALA A 171 13.68 -22.86 8.92
CA ALA A 171 12.91 -21.99 8.05
C ALA A 171 13.78 -20.83 7.51
N PRO A 172 14.26 -20.91 6.26
CA PRO A 172 14.98 -19.81 5.63
C PRO A 172 14.02 -18.69 5.24
N SER A 173 14.40 -17.47 5.58
CA SER A 173 13.64 -16.27 5.26
C SER A 173 14.53 -15.19 4.65
N PHE A 174 13.91 -14.32 3.88
CA PHE A 174 14.56 -13.18 3.25
C PHE A 174 13.68 -11.95 3.42
N ARG A 175 14.20 -10.96 4.17
CA ARG A 175 13.56 -9.66 4.34
C ARG A 175 14.07 -8.71 3.27
N GLU A 176 13.23 -8.43 2.27
CA GLU A 176 13.55 -7.53 1.16
C GLU A 176 13.63 -6.08 1.65
N CYS A 177 14.62 -5.33 1.17
CA CYS A 177 14.95 -4.01 1.71
C CYS A 177 13.89 -2.93 1.42
N GLY A 178 13.40 -2.82 0.20
CA GLY A 178 12.55 -1.69 -0.23
C GLY A 178 11.14 -1.72 0.37
N SER A 179 10.53 -2.89 0.45
CA SER A 179 9.22 -3.11 1.07
C SER A 179 9.30 -3.42 2.56
N GLY A 180 10.44 -3.92 3.03
CA GLY A 180 10.60 -4.48 4.37
C GLY A 180 9.88 -5.83 4.56
N GLN A 181 9.29 -6.38 3.49
CA GLN A 181 8.52 -7.61 3.52
C GLN A 181 9.44 -8.82 3.66
N THR A 182 9.02 -9.78 4.50
CA THR A 182 9.73 -11.04 4.66
C THR A 182 9.08 -12.13 3.81
N TYR A 183 9.90 -12.84 3.04
CA TYR A 183 9.51 -13.95 2.19
C TYR A 183 10.16 -15.25 2.68
N HIS A 184 9.42 -16.35 2.58
CA HIS A 184 10.03 -17.67 2.70
C HIS A 184 10.89 -17.95 1.47
N VAL A 185 12.07 -18.51 1.71
CA VAL A 185 12.99 -18.89 0.65
C VAL A 185 12.80 -20.38 0.34
N LEU A 186 12.63 -20.71 -0.94
CA LEU A 186 12.65 -22.11 -1.36
C LEU A 186 14.04 -22.70 -1.20
N MET A 187 14.11 -23.92 -0.64
CA MET A 187 15.37 -24.67 -0.50
C MET A 187 15.86 -25.29 -1.83
N SER A 188 15.63 -24.60 -2.95
CA SER A 188 16.03 -24.97 -4.31
C SER A 188 17.01 -23.93 -4.89
N GLY A 189 17.45 -24.14 -6.13
CA GLY A 189 18.34 -23.20 -6.83
C GLY A 189 19.61 -22.87 -6.06
N ALA A 190 19.91 -21.58 -5.93
CA ALA A 190 21.09 -21.04 -5.27
C ALA A 190 21.02 -21.05 -3.73
N TYR A 191 19.94 -21.53 -3.12
CA TYR A 191 19.80 -21.60 -1.66
C TYR A 191 20.99 -22.30 -0.98
N LYS A 192 21.47 -23.42 -1.53
CA LYS A 192 22.60 -24.17 -0.95
C LYS A 192 23.89 -23.32 -0.90
N THR A 193 24.09 -22.44 -1.88
CA THR A 193 25.23 -21.51 -1.92
C THR A 193 25.07 -20.42 -0.86
N VAL A 194 23.88 -19.82 -0.76
CA VAL A 194 23.58 -18.80 0.27
C VAL A 194 23.74 -19.37 1.68
N ARG A 195 23.19 -20.57 1.94
CA ARG A 195 23.31 -21.23 3.25
C ARG A 195 24.76 -21.48 3.66
N ARG A 196 25.63 -21.87 2.72
CA ARG A 196 27.07 -22.05 2.98
C ARG A 196 27.73 -20.72 3.33
N ALA A 197 27.43 -19.64 2.60
CA ALA A 197 27.94 -18.31 2.88
C ALA A 197 27.49 -17.79 4.26
N TYR A 198 26.21 -17.96 4.58
CA TYR A 198 25.62 -17.61 5.89
C TYR A 198 26.30 -18.33 7.04
N ALA A 199 26.51 -19.65 6.94
CA ALA A 199 27.23 -20.42 7.95
C ALA A 199 28.71 -19.99 8.09
N ALA A 200 29.37 -19.65 6.99
CA ALA A 200 30.77 -19.21 6.98
C ALA A 200 30.95 -17.82 7.62
N ALA A 201 29.91 -16.99 7.66
CA ALA A 201 29.94 -15.67 8.28
C ALA A 201 30.04 -15.71 9.82
N LYS A 202 29.78 -16.87 10.46
CA LYS A 202 29.88 -17.08 11.92
C LYS A 202 29.16 -15.99 12.73
N LEU A 203 27.99 -15.58 12.27
CA LEU A 203 27.18 -14.56 12.92
C LEU A 203 26.60 -15.09 14.26
N PRO A 204 26.32 -14.21 15.23
CA PRO A 204 25.59 -14.61 16.44
C PRO A 204 24.24 -15.25 16.11
N ALA A 205 23.77 -16.15 16.98
CA ALA A 205 22.46 -16.78 16.81
C ALA A 205 21.35 -15.72 16.68
N GLY A 206 20.43 -15.93 15.74
CA GLY A 206 19.35 -14.99 15.43
C GLY A 206 19.75 -13.78 14.58
N SER A 207 21.02 -13.67 14.18
CA SER A 207 21.46 -12.58 13.31
C SER A 207 21.18 -12.89 11.84
N GLY A 208 20.60 -11.94 11.11
CA GLY A 208 20.50 -12.00 9.66
C GLY A 208 21.80 -11.56 8.98
N GLN A 209 22.06 -12.07 7.77
CA GLN A 209 23.12 -11.58 6.90
C GLN A 209 22.52 -10.80 5.74
N GLN A 210 22.99 -9.57 5.53
CA GLN A 210 22.58 -8.84 4.34
C GLN A 210 23.30 -9.36 3.10
N ILE A 211 22.52 -9.66 2.07
CA ILE A 211 23.01 -10.22 0.82
C ILE A 211 22.33 -9.60 -0.38
N GLU A 212 22.99 -9.71 -1.52
CA GLU A 212 22.40 -9.51 -2.83
C GLU A 212 22.22 -10.88 -3.53
N VAL A 213 21.04 -11.07 -4.13
CA VAL A 213 20.67 -12.28 -4.85
C VAL A 213 19.95 -11.91 -6.13
N THR A 214 20.11 -12.72 -7.18
CA THR A 214 19.09 -12.78 -8.23
C THR A 214 18.06 -13.81 -7.80
N ALA A 215 16.79 -13.45 -7.76
CA ALA A 215 15.71 -14.32 -7.32
C ALA A 215 14.47 -14.16 -8.19
N ARG A 216 13.56 -15.11 -8.08
CA ARG A 216 12.23 -15.04 -8.69
C ARG A 216 11.17 -15.44 -7.69
N PHE A 217 9.94 -15.02 -7.94
CA PHE A 217 8.80 -15.39 -7.12
C PHE A 217 8.04 -16.54 -7.76
N THR A 218 7.64 -17.50 -6.94
CA THR A 218 6.93 -18.70 -7.36
C THR A 218 5.72 -18.90 -6.48
N ALA A 219 4.68 -19.56 -7.03
CA ALA A 219 3.52 -19.92 -6.23
C ALA A 219 3.98 -20.77 -5.03
N ARG A 220 3.46 -20.43 -3.85
CA ARG A 220 3.77 -21.16 -2.62
C ARG A 220 3.36 -22.63 -2.77
N PRO A 221 4.28 -23.60 -2.58
CA PRO A 221 3.95 -25.01 -2.61
C PRO A 221 2.85 -25.36 -1.61
N ALA A 222 1.91 -26.22 -2.00
CA ALA A 222 0.80 -26.64 -1.13
C ALA A 222 1.27 -27.36 0.14
N THR A 223 2.51 -27.86 0.15
CA THR A 223 3.14 -28.56 1.27
C THR A 223 3.70 -27.64 2.36
N MET A 224 3.73 -26.31 2.16
CA MET A 224 4.21 -25.37 3.17
C MET A 224 3.09 -25.00 4.16
N GLU A 225 3.36 -25.13 5.46
CA GLU A 225 2.42 -24.85 6.55
C GLU A 225 2.20 -23.33 6.75
N GLY A 226 0.96 -22.89 7.01
CA GLY A 226 0.59 -21.48 7.22
C GLY A 226 -0.28 -20.90 6.09
N PRO A 227 -0.73 -19.63 6.21
CA PRO A 227 -1.65 -19.01 5.25
C PRO A 227 -1.01 -18.80 3.87
N LYS A 228 -1.77 -19.01 2.78
CA LYS A 228 -1.31 -18.87 1.38
C LYS A 228 -1.43 -17.44 0.86
N GLU A 229 -0.85 -16.49 1.59
CA GLU A 229 -1.06 -15.06 1.30
C GLU A 229 -0.01 -14.47 0.35
N ARG A 230 1.12 -15.15 0.16
CA ARG A 230 2.25 -14.66 -0.66
C ARG A 230 2.92 -15.78 -1.46
N ASP A 231 3.44 -15.40 -2.62
CA ASP A 231 4.44 -16.16 -3.36
C ASP A 231 5.70 -16.35 -2.49
N VAL A 232 6.47 -17.40 -2.80
CA VAL A 232 7.75 -17.70 -2.14
C VAL A 232 8.91 -17.37 -3.08
N MET A 233 10.06 -17.06 -2.48
CA MET A 233 11.22 -16.60 -3.22
C MET A 233 12.15 -17.76 -3.54
N GLU A 234 12.43 -18.00 -4.82
CA GLU A 234 13.48 -18.91 -5.26
C GLU A 234 14.73 -18.09 -5.60
N PHE A 235 15.83 -18.39 -4.92
CA PHE A 235 17.12 -17.82 -5.29
C PHE A 235 17.66 -18.50 -6.55
N VAL A 236 17.87 -17.70 -7.60
CA VAL A 236 18.43 -18.14 -8.88
C VAL A 236 19.96 -18.05 -8.84
N LYS A 237 20.49 -16.97 -8.24
CA LYS A 237 21.94 -16.73 -8.10
C LYS A 237 22.24 -16.02 -6.79
N TYR A 238 23.31 -16.43 -6.13
CA TYR A 238 23.91 -15.66 -5.05
C TYR A 238 24.92 -14.67 -5.64
N VAL A 239 24.76 -13.38 -5.37
CA VAL A 239 25.68 -12.34 -5.84
C VAL A 239 26.80 -12.14 -4.82
N GLY A 240 26.44 -11.95 -3.54
CA GLY A 240 27.41 -11.75 -2.47
C GLY A 240 26.80 -11.08 -1.24
N PRO A 241 27.63 -10.74 -0.23
CA PRO A 241 27.22 -9.84 0.83
C PRO A 241 26.89 -8.44 0.26
N ALA A 242 25.84 -7.81 0.75
CA ALA A 242 25.48 -6.45 0.35
C ALA A 242 26.18 -5.41 1.24
N ALA A 243 26.52 -4.26 0.65
CA ALA A 243 27.29 -3.21 1.31
C ALA A 243 26.44 -2.21 2.14
N ASN A 244 25.21 -2.58 2.56
CA ASN A 244 24.28 -1.63 3.18
C ASN A 244 23.45 -2.25 4.33
N PRO A 245 24.05 -2.57 5.48
CA PRO A 245 23.50 -3.49 6.48
C PRO A 245 22.08 -3.15 6.98
N ASP A 246 21.63 -1.90 6.83
CA ASP A 246 20.35 -1.42 7.37
C ASP A 246 19.22 -1.33 6.33
N CYS A 247 19.44 -1.72 5.08
CA CYS A 247 18.46 -1.48 4.00
C CYS A 247 18.05 0.02 3.94
N ARG A 248 19.02 0.94 4.06
CA ARG A 248 18.80 2.40 4.10
C ARG A 248 19.65 3.17 3.11
#